data_AF-J1EL32-F1
#
_entry.id   AF-J1EL32-F1
#
_cell.length_a   1.000
_cell.length_b   1.000
_cell.length_c   1.000
_cell.angle_alpha   90.00
_cell.angle_beta   90.00
_cell.angle_gamma   90.00
#
_symmetry.space_group_name_H-M   'P 1'
#
loop_
_entity.id
_entity.type
_entity.pdbx_description
1 polymer ?
#
loop_
_entity_poly.entity_id
_entity_poly.type
_entity_poly.pdbx_seq_one_letter_code
_entity_poly.pdbx_strand_id
1 'polypeptide(L)'
;MVAALFVRKRNHYAALGVDCYDFDRDALTWQGGCPGIFHPPCRSWSQLSHMAKPRPGEKELAIWAMQKVREFGGVVEHPYNSRLWAHSGCLGFGLRDQYGGVLVPVMQSWFGHRAPKRTSLYIVGPVPEIPYVADAPTVTTVERMGRAERERTPEQFASWLVELAERCR
;
A
#
# COMPACT_ATOMS: atom_id res chain seq x y z
N MET A 1 4.43 -5.49 -17.22
CA MET A 1 4.80 -6.30 -16.04
C MET A 1 4.80 -5.38 -14.84
N VAL A 2 4.12 -5.79 -13.78
CA VAL A 2 4.03 -5.12 -12.46
C VAL A 2 4.26 -6.20 -11.41
N ALA A 3 4.91 -5.84 -10.30
CA ALA A 3 5.08 -6.72 -9.15
C ALA A 3 4.24 -6.23 -7.96
N ALA A 4 3.69 -7.15 -7.16
CA ALA A 4 3.01 -6.84 -5.91
C ALA A 4 3.76 -7.49 -4.74
N LEU A 5 4.29 -6.66 -3.84
CA LEU A 5 5.20 -7.06 -2.78
C LEU A 5 4.57 -6.94 -1.40
N PHE A 6 5.01 -7.81 -0.48
CA PHE A 6 4.49 -7.92 0.88
C PHE A 6 2.99 -8.27 0.90
N VAL A 7 2.51 -8.94 -0.13
CA VAL A 7 1.11 -9.34 -0.24
C VAL A 7 0.83 -10.58 0.63
N ARG A 8 -0.44 -10.79 0.96
CA ARG A 8 -0.84 -12.02 1.64
C ARG A 8 -0.71 -13.21 0.71
N LYS A 9 -0.47 -14.41 1.26
CA LYS A 9 -0.55 -15.68 0.52
C LYS A 9 -1.85 -15.85 -0.28
N ARG A 10 -2.98 -15.46 0.35
CA ARG A 10 -4.26 -15.31 -0.35
C ARG A 10 -4.49 -13.84 -0.64
N ASN A 11 -4.28 -13.45 -1.90
CA ASN A 11 -4.44 -12.09 -2.41
C ASN A 11 -5.21 -12.10 -3.74
N HIS A 12 -5.68 -10.92 -4.18
CA HIS A 12 -6.37 -10.77 -5.46
C HIS A 12 -5.40 -10.55 -6.64
N TYR A 13 -4.18 -10.08 -6.39
CA TYR A 13 -3.16 -9.82 -7.42
C TYR A 13 -2.80 -11.06 -8.25
N ALA A 14 -2.76 -12.25 -7.62
CA ALA A 14 -2.47 -13.50 -8.31
C ALA A 14 -3.49 -13.81 -9.43
N ALA A 15 -4.77 -13.50 -9.20
CA ALA A 15 -5.81 -13.67 -10.22
C ALA A 15 -5.72 -12.64 -11.36
N LEU A 16 -5.02 -11.52 -11.12
CA LEU A 16 -4.77 -10.46 -12.10
C LEU A 16 -3.47 -10.69 -12.90
N GLY A 17 -2.77 -11.81 -12.70
CA GLY A 17 -1.53 -12.13 -13.42
C GLY A 17 -0.31 -11.31 -13.00
N VAL A 18 -0.33 -10.71 -11.81
CA VAL A 18 0.76 -9.87 -11.25
C VAL A 18 1.84 -10.73 -10.61
N ASP A 19 3.12 -10.33 -10.73
CA ASP A 19 4.23 -11.02 -10.07
C ASP A 19 4.19 -10.80 -8.55
N CYS A 20 3.71 -11.80 -7.81
CA CYS A 20 3.45 -11.67 -6.38
C CYS A 20 4.64 -12.14 -5.52
N TYR A 21 5.04 -11.30 -4.58
CA TYR A 21 5.94 -11.63 -3.47
C TYR A 21 5.11 -11.68 -2.20
N ASP A 22 4.56 -12.87 -1.94
CA ASP A 22 3.68 -13.13 -0.83
C ASP A 22 4.45 -13.63 0.41
N PHE A 23 3.77 -14.32 1.34
CA PHE A 23 4.42 -14.85 2.53
C PHE A 23 5.49 -15.91 2.23
N ASP A 24 5.34 -16.68 1.16
CA ASP A 24 6.25 -17.78 0.82
C ASP A 24 7.41 -17.31 -0.06
N ARG A 25 7.31 -16.13 -0.69
CA ARG A 25 8.37 -15.53 -1.52
C ARG A 25 8.81 -14.19 -0.95
N ASP A 26 10.03 -14.17 -0.40
CA ASP A 26 10.61 -12.97 0.21
C ASP A 26 10.67 -11.79 -0.77
N ALA A 27 9.96 -10.71 -0.44
CA ALA A 27 9.93 -9.46 -1.19
C ALA A 27 11.32 -8.86 -1.44
N LEU A 28 12.29 -9.11 -0.55
CA LEU A 28 13.66 -8.61 -0.70
C LEU A 28 14.43 -9.28 -1.85
N THR A 29 13.91 -10.40 -2.39
CA THR A 29 14.48 -11.06 -3.57
C THR A 29 14.07 -10.41 -4.90
N TRP A 30 13.13 -9.45 -4.86
CA TRP A 30 12.72 -8.70 -6.05
C TRP A 30 13.85 -7.82 -6.58
N GLN A 31 14.23 -8.05 -7.83
CA GLN A 31 15.36 -7.37 -8.48
C GLN A 31 15.01 -5.98 -9.02
N GLY A 32 13.74 -5.58 -8.97
CA GLY A 32 13.26 -4.36 -9.63
C GLY A 32 13.06 -4.53 -11.14
N GLY A 33 13.21 -3.43 -11.88
CA GLY A 33 13.07 -3.40 -13.34
C GLY A 33 11.63 -3.25 -13.85
N CYS A 34 10.66 -3.07 -12.95
CA CYS A 34 9.29 -2.71 -13.28
C CYS A 34 8.63 -1.93 -12.13
N PRO A 35 7.52 -1.22 -12.36
CA PRO A 35 6.77 -0.59 -11.27
C PRO A 35 6.26 -1.62 -10.27
N GLY A 36 6.29 -1.26 -8.99
CA GLY A 36 5.87 -2.11 -7.88
C GLY A 36 4.65 -1.58 -7.13
N ILE A 37 3.83 -2.49 -6.61
CA ILE A 37 2.79 -2.24 -5.61
C ILE A 37 3.30 -2.81 -4.29
N PHE A 38 3.49 -1.98 -3.28
CA PHE A 38 4.11 -2.39 -2.01
C PHE A 38 3.13 -2.25 -0.85
N HIS A 39 2.95 -3.32 -0.08
CA HIS A 39 2.14 -3.35 1.16
C HIS A 39 3.00 -3.69 2.40
N PRO A 40 4.07 -2.94 2.70
CA PRO A 40 5.00 -3.34 3.75
C PRO A 40 4.32 -3.43 5.12
N PRO A 41 4.83 -4.27 6.04
CA PRO A 41 4.26 -4.41 7.38
C PRO A 41 4.17 -3.07 8.14
N CYS A 42 2.97 -2.73 8.61
CA CYS A 42 2.69 -1.41 9.16
C CYS A 42 2.76 -1.30 10.69
N ARG A 43 2.88 -2.42 11.42
CA ARG A 43 2.69 -2.42 12.89
C ARG A 43 3.70 -1.54 13.61
N SER A 44 4.95 -1.49 13.14
CA SER A 44 6.04 -0.65 13.68
C SER A 44 5.85 0.85 13.41
N TRP A 45 4.90 1.21 12.55
CA TRP A 45 4.71 2.56 12.01
C TRP A 45 3.33 3.15 12.35
N SER A 46 2.45 2.35 12.94
CA SER A 46 1.09 2.75 13.33
C SER A 46 1.08 3.56 14.63
N GLN A 47 -0.06 4.19 14.94
CA GLN A 47 -0.27 4.89 16.21
C GLN A 47 -0.19 3.95 17.43
N LEU A 48 -0.53 2.67 17.24
CA LEU A 48 -0.44 1.62 18.26
C LEU A 48 0.90 0.86 18.23
N SER A 49 1.93 1.42 17.58
CA SER A 49 3.25 0.78 17.46
C SER A 49 3.91 0.46 18.81
N HIS A 50 3.61 1.24 19.86
CA HIS A 50 4.08 0.98 21.23
C HIS A 50 3.52 -0.32 21.84
N MET A 51 2.41 -0.85 21.31
CA MET A 51 1.83 -2.15 21.69
C MET A 51 2.27 -3.30 20.76
N ALA A 52 2.97 -2.98 19.67
CA ALA A 52 3.35 -3.96 18.67
C ALA A 52 4.62 -4.72 19.10
N LYS A 53 4.70 -5.99 18.70
CA LYS A 53 5.91 -6.82 18.81
C LYS A 53 6.40 -7.17 17.40
N PRO A 54 7.05 -6.22 16.68
CA PRO A 54 7.58 -6.50 15.36
C PRO A 54 8.73 -7.51 15.44
N ARG A 55 8.93 -8.27 14.36
CA ARG A 55 10.12 -9.11 14.23
C ARG A 55 11.36 -8.22 14.07
N PRO A 56 12.56 -8.69 14.47
CA PRO A 56 13.81 -8.01 14.12
C PRO A 56 13.87 -7.73 12.61
N GLY A 57 14.21 -6.50 12.22
CA GLY A 57 14.29 -6.10 10.81
C GLY A 57 12.95 -5.76 10.13
N GLU A 58 11.80 -5.96 10.79
CA GLU A 58 10.48 -5.76 10.15
C GLU A 58 10.19 -4.28 9.86
N LYS A 59 10.72 -3.37 10.67
CA LYS A 59 10.49 -1.92 10.51
C LYS A 59 11.15 -1.41 9.22
N GLU A 60 12.33 -1.95 8.91
CA GLU A 60 13.19 -1.59 7.78
C GLU A 60 12.55 -1.94 6.44
N LEU A 61 11.65 -2.92 6.40
CA LEU A 61 10.94 -3.34 5.17
C LEU A 61 10.12 -2.20 4.55
N ALA A 62 9.50 -1.34 5.38
CA ALA A 62 8.74 -0.20 4.87
C ALA A 62 9.65 0.91 4.31
N ILE A 63 10.84 1.09 4.91
CA ILE A 63 11.85 2.02 4.41
C ILE A 63 12.39 1.52 3.07
N TRP A 64 12.68 0.22 2.99
CA TRP A 64 13.10 -0.43 1.75
C TRP A 64 12.05 -0.29 0.65
N ALA A 65 10.76 -0.51 0.94
CA ALA A 65 9.67 -0.31 -0.02
C ALA A 65 9.63 1.13 -0.56
N MET A 66 9.81 2.13 0.31
CA MET A 66 9.90 3.54 -0.09
C MET A 66 11.11 3.83 -0.98
N GLN A 67 12.26 3.21 -0.72
CA GLN A 67 13.43 3.33 -1.61
C GLN A 67 13.15 2.72 -2.97
N LYS A 68 12.53 1.55 -2.99
CA LYS A 68 12.26 0.79 -4.22
C LYS A 68 11.21 1.42 -5.11
N VAL A 69 10.13 1.96 -4.55
CA VAL A 69 9.13 2.70 -5.35
C VAL A 69 9.72 3.99 -5.95
N ARG A 70 10.67 4.63 -5.26
CA ARG A 70 11.40 5.81 -5.78
C ARG A 70 12.32 5.45 -6.93
N GLU A 71 12.93 4.26 -6.89
CA GLU A 71 13.86 3.78 -7.90
C GLU A 71 13.14 3.27 -9.15
N PHE A 72 12.03 2.54 -9.00
CA PHE A 72 11.39 1.80 -10.10
C PHE A 72 9.98 2.28 -10.45
N GLY A 73 9.46 3.29 -9.75
CA GLY A 73 8.08 3.72 -9.91
C GLY A 73 7.08 2.80 -9.21
N GLY A 74 5.81 3.22 -9.22
CA GLY A 74 4.68 2.47 -8.68
C GLY A 74 4.10 3.10 -7.43
N VAL A 75 3.64 2.29 -6.48
CA VAL A 75 2.85 2.73 -5.32
C VAL A 75 3.18 1.98 -4.04
N VAL A 76 3.39 2.71 -2.95
CA VAL A 76 3.38 2.18 -1.58
C VAL A 76 2.03 2.49 -0.94
N GLU A 77 1.28 1.47 -0.55
CA GLU A 77 0.06 1.61 0.25
C GLU A 77 0.36 1.36 1.72
N HIS A 78 -0.06 2.30 2.58
CA HIS A 78 0.21 2.19 4.00
C HIS A 78 -0.79 3.05 4.81
N PRO A 79 -1.05 2.74 6.11
CA PRO A 79 -2.07 3.46 6.88
C PRO A 79 -1.97 4.99 6.82
N TYR A 80 -3.13 5.64 6.80
CA TYR A 80 -3.23 7.11 6.68
C TYR A 80 -2.39 7.85 7.73
N ASN A 81 -2.50 7.47 9.01
CA ASN A 81 -1.74 8.05 10.12
C ASN A 81 -0.36 7.41 10.32
N SER A 82 0.24 6.83 9.29
CA SER A 82 1.53 6.18 9.44
C SER A 82 2.66 7.18 9.69
N ARG A 83 3.51 6.87 10.67
CA ARG A 83 4.77 7.59 10.90
C ARG A 83 5.80 7.40 9.77
N LEU A 84 5.56 6.44 8.86
CA LEU A 84 6.41 6.20 7.69
C LEU A 84 6.47 7.42 6.78
N TRP A 85 5.36 8.15 6.63
CA TRP A 85 5.27 9.30 5.73
C TRP A 85 6.20 10.42 6.13
N ALA A 86 6.11 10.85 7.39
CA ALA A 86 7.02 11.85 7.94
C ALA A 86 8.47 11.35 7.94
N HIS A 87 8.70 10.08 8.30
CA HIS A 87 10.04 9.48 8.26
C HIS A 87 10.66 9.48 6.87
N SER A 88 9.84 9.30 5.83
CA SER A 88 10.29 9.26 4.45
C SER A 88 10.40 10.66 3.82
N GLY A 89 10.08 11.72 4.56
CA GLY A 89 10.15 13.11 4.07
C GLY A 89 8.97 13.52 3.19
N CYS A 90 7.82 12.84 3.25
CA CYS A 90 6.62 13.30 2.57
C CYS A 90 6.16 14.64 3.15
N LEU A 91 6.06 15.68 2.30
CA LEU A 91 5.78 17.06 2.72
C LEU A 91 4.30 17.33 3.00
N GLY A 92 3.41 16.50 2.47
CA GLY A 92 1.96 16.65 2.59
C GLY A 92 1.23 15.93 1.47
N PHE A 93 -0.10 15.94 1.54
CA PHE A 93 -0.93 15.33 0.50
C PHE A 93 -0.96 16.19 -0.77
N GLY A 94 -0.90 15.55 -1.94
CA GLY A 94 -0.93 16.22 -3.25
C GLY A 94 0.36 16.95 -3.63
N LEU A 95 1.34 17.04 -2.73
CA LEU A 95 2.64 17.67 -3.00
C LEU A 95 3.60 16.64 -3.59
N ARG A 96 4.20 16.98 -4.73
CA ARG A 96 5.25 16.16 -5.35
C ARG A 96 6.60 16.45 -4.70
N ASP A 97 7.29 15.41 -4.26
CA ASP A 97 8.62 15.52 -3.65
C ASP A 97 9.76 15.45 -4.68
N GLN A 98 11.00 15.57 -4.20
CA GLN A 98 12.21 15.53 -5.01
C GLN A 98 12.44 14.20 -5.75
N TYR A 99 11.79 13.11 -5.32
CA TYR A 99 11.85 11.81 -5.97
C TYR A 99 10.75 11.64 -7.01
N GLY A 100 9.97 12.69 -7.28
CA GLY A 100 8.80 12.63 -8.14
C GLY A 100 7.63 11.90 -7.50
N GLY A 101 7.65 11.62 -6.20
CA GLY A 101 6.58 10.93 -5.49
C GLY A 101 5.48 11.88 -5.02
N VAL A 102 4.22 11.47 -5.07
CA VAL A 102 3.08 12.19 -4.48
C VAL A 102 2.40 11.31 -3.42
N LEU A 103 2.12 11.89 -2.26
CA LEU A 103 1.32 11.22 -1.22
C LEU A 103 -0.16 11.57 -1.41
N VAL A 104 -1.04 10.58 -1.46
CA VAL A 104 -2.47 10.79 -1.66
C VAL A 104 -3.30 9.92 -0.71
N PRO A 105 -4.30 10.49 0.01
CA PRO A 105 -5.15 9.71 0.90
C PRO A 105 -6.34 9.11 0.14
N VAL A 106 -6.73 7.88 0.50
CA VAL A 106 -7.94 7.22 -0.02
C VAL A 106 -8.68 6.48 1.08
N MET A 107 -9.97 6.19 0.85
CA MET A 107 -10.73 5.28 1.69
C MET A 107 -10.88 3.94 0.98
N GLN A 108 -10.47 2.83 1.60
CA GLN A 108 -10.60 1.51 0.98
C GLN A 108 -12.09 1.14 0.73
N SER A 109 -13.05 1.78 1.41
CA SER A 109 -14.48 1.57 1.15
C SER A 109 -14.95 2.16 -0.18
N TRP A 110 -14.22 3.13 -0.76
CA TRP A 110 -14.46 3.58 -2.14
C TRP A 110 -14.25 2.45 -3.16
N PHE A 111 -13.56 1.38 -2.73
CA PHE A 111 -13.28 0.17 -3.49
C PHE A 111 -13.97 -1.08 -2.89
N GLY A 112 -15.04 -0.88 -2.11
CA GLY A 112 -15.87 -1.97 -1.57
C GLY A 112 -15.41 -2.57 -0.23
N HIS A 113 -14.44 -1.98 0.47
CA HIS A 113 -14.13 -2.39 1.85
C HIS A 113 -15.31 -2.12 2.79
N ARG A 114 -15.66 -3.10 3.65
CA ARG A 114 -16.83 -3.05 4.55
C ARG A 114 -16.74 -2.06 5.72
N ALA A 115 -15.57 -1.46 5.93
CA ALA A 115 -15.32 -0.43 6.95
C ALA A 115 -14.67 0.80 6.33
N PRO A 116 -14.81 1.99 6.93
CA PRO A 116 -14.24 3.25 6.44
C PRO A 116 -12.72 3.32 6.70
N LYS A 117 -12.00 2.35 6.15
CA LYS A 117 -10.56 2.14 6.39
C LYS A 117 -9.77 3.13 5.55
N ARG A 118 -9.25 4.17 6.20
CA ARG A 118 -8.39 5.17 5.59
C ARG A 118 -6.98 4.63 5.37
N THR A 119 -6.44 4.86 4.18
CA THR A 119 -5.07 4.55 3.83
C THR A 119 -4.48 5.69 2.99
N SER A 120 -3.16 5.68 2.81
CA SER A 120 -2.48 6.62 1.92
C SER A 120 -1.62 5.86 0.93
N LEU A 121 -1.48 6.45 -0.25
CA LEU A 121 -0.69 5.97 -1.37
C LEU A 121 0.46 6.93 -1.60
N TYR A 122 1.69 6.45 -1.50
CA TYR A 122 2.84 7.19 -2.03
C TYR A 122 3.13 6.67 -3.43
N ILE A 123 2.93 7.54 -4.43
CA ILE A 123 2.92 7.17 -5.85
C ILE A 123 4.07 7.86 -6.55
N VAL A 124 4.97 7.09 -7.17
CA VAL A 124 6.00 7.59 -8.06
C VAL A 124 5.57 7.28 -9.48
N GLY A 125 5.08 8.31 -10.17
CA GLY A 125 4.43 8.20 -11.48
C GLY A 125 3.33 9.26 -11.68
N PRO A 126 2.38 9.02 -12.60
CA PRO A 126 1.25 9.93 -12.82
C PRO A 126 0.32 9.94 -11.61
N VAL A 127 -0.29 11.10 -11.34
CA VAL A 127 -1.33 11.19 -10.31
C VAL A 127 -2.61 10.59 -10.89
N PRO A 128 -3.19 9.54 -10.29
CA PRO A 128 -4.40 8.95 -10.82
C PRO A 128 -5.61 9.83 -10.53
N GLU A 129 -6.64 9.67 -11.34
CA GLU A 129 -7.99 9.98 -10.90
C GLU A 129 -8.39 8.97 -9.83
N ILE A 130 -8.71 9.47 -8.65
CA ILE A 130 -9.08 8.63 -7.51
C ILE A 130 -10.59 8.53 -7.47
N PRO A 131 -11.16 7.31 -7.48
CA PRO A 131 -12.60 7.15 -7.38
C PRO A 131 -13.06 7.69 -6.03
N TYR A 132 -14.01 8.62 -6.07
CA TYR A 132 -14.71 9.12 -4.91
C TYR A 132 -16.13 8.59 -4.91
N VAL A 133 -16.45 7.78 -3.90
CA VAL A 133 -17.81 7.27 -3.68
C VAL A 133 -18.37 7.98 -2.47
N ALA A 134 -19.26 8.95 -2.71
CA ALA A 134 -20.06 9.56 -1.65
C ALA A 134 -20.85 8.47 -0.93
N ASP A 135 -20.85 8.51 0.40
CA ASP A 135 -21.56 7.55 1.27
C ASP A 135 -21.23 6.07 0.97
N ALA A 136 -19.97 5.79 0.64
CA ALA A 136 -19.49 4.44 0.39
C ALA A 136 -19.98 3.46 1.48
N PRO A 137 -20.63 2.35 1.09
CA PRO A 137 -21.32 1.49 2.05
C PRO A 137 -20.34 0.88 3.04
N THR A 138 -20.58 1.12 4.32
CA THR A 138 -19.83 0.50 5.41
C THR A 138 -20.81 -0.15 6.37
N VAL A 139 -20.50 -1.38 6.78
CA VAL A 139 -21.38 -2.21 7.63
C VAL A 139 -20.71 -2.58 8.95
N THR A 140 -19.47 -2.15 9.15
CA THR A 140 -18.69 -2.39 10.38
C THR A 140 -17.55 -1.38 10.52
N THR A 141 -16.79 -1.47 11.61
CA THR A 141 -15.56 -0.69 11.83
C THR A 141 -14.33 -1.61 11.75
N VAL A 142 -13.15 -1.03 11.52
CA VAL A 142 -11.90 -1.80 11.40
C VAL A 142 -11.62 -2.59 12.68
N GLU A 143 -11.92 -2.04 13.86
CA GLU A 143 -11.69 -2.65 15.17
C GLU A 143 -12.53 -3.92 15.40
N ARG A 144 -13.72 -3.99 14.78
CA ARG A 144 -14.64 -5.14 14.86
C ARG A 144 -14.30 -6.24 13.86
N MET A 145 -13.35 -6.01 12.96
CA MET A 145 -12.97 -6.97 11.92
C MET A 145 -11.89 -7.96 12.40
N GLY A 146 -12.00 -9.19 11.92
CA GLY A 146 -10.95 -10.18 12.06
C GLY A 146 -9.65 -9.74 11.39
N ARG A 147 -8.51 -10.25 11.85
CA ARG A 147 -7.19 -9.91 11.30
C ARG A 147 -7.11 -10.15 9.79
N ALA A 148 -7.67 -11.28 9.33
CA ALA A 148 -7.64 -11.66 7.93
C ALA A 148 -8.32 -10.64 7.01
N GLU A 149 -9.46 -10.12 7.45
CA GLU A 149 -10.26 -9.12 6.74
C GLU A 149 -9.56 -7.76 6.75
N ARG A 150 -9.07 -7.30 7.92
CA ARG A 150 -8.36 -6.03 8.04
C ARG A 150 -7.14 -5.91 7.13
N GLU A 151 -6.38 -6.99 6.98
CA GLU A 151 -5.14 -7.01 6.19
C GLU A 151 -5.39 -7.28 4.70
N ARG A 152 -6.58 -7.70 4.28
CA ARG A 152 -6.85 -8.01 2.87
C ARG A 152 -7.15 -6.73 2.10
N THR A 153 -6.44 -6.52 1.00
CA THR A 153 -6.77 -5.50 0.01
C THR A 153 -8.09 -5.88 -0.68
N PRO A 154 -9.10 -4.99 -0.77
CA PRO A 154 -10.30 -5.24 -1.56
C PRO A 154 -9.96 -5.55 -3.02
N GLU A 155 -10.78 -6.37 -3.68
CA GLU A 155 -10.56 -6.78 -5.06
C GLU A 155 -10.51 -5.59 -6.02
N GLN A 156 -11.50 -4.69 -5.96
CA GLN A 156 -11.52 -3.49 -6.80
C GLN A 156 -10.32 -2.58 -6.53
N PHE A 157 -9.84 -2.54 -5.28
CA PHE A 157 -8.67 -1.75 -4.94
C PHE A 157 -7.40 -2.38 -5.51
N ALA A 158 -7.27 -3.71 -5.47
CA ALA A 158 -6.16 -4.43 -6.07
C ALA A 158 -6.12 -4.20 -7.59
N SER A 159 -7.24 -4.34 -8.29
CA SER A 159 -7.32 -4.06 -9.73
C SER A 159 -6.92 -2.63 -10.07
N TRP A 160 -7.46 -1.65 -9.33
CA TRP A 160 -7.12 -0.25 -9.54
C TRP A 160 -5.64 0.06 -9.25
N LEU A 161 -5.04 -0.56 -8.23
CA LEU A 161 -3.60 -0.42 -7.95
C LEU A 161 -2.72 -1.01 -9.06
N VAL A 162 -3.17 -2.08 -9.71
CA VAL A 162 -2.49 -2.65 -10.89
C VAL A 162 -2.53 -1.68 -12.05
N GLU A 163 -3.71 -1.17 -12.40
CA GLU A 163 -3.86 -0.17 -13.48
C GLU A 163 -3.02 1.10 -13.22
N LEU A 164 -2.96 1.54 -11.96
CA LEU A 164 -2.11 2.65 -11.55
C LEU A 164 -0.64 2.31 -11.76
N ALA A 165 -0.15 1.20 -11.20
CA ALA A 165 1.25 0.82 -11.29
C ALA A 165 1.71 0.59 -12.74
N GLU A 166 0.84 0.11 -13.62
CA GLU A 166 1.15 -0.05 -15.05
C GLU A 166 1.43 1.29 -15.75
N ARG A 167 0.84 2.38 -15.27
CA ARG A 167 1.05 3.75 -15.78
C ARG A 167 2.26 4.44 -15.15
N CYS A 168 2.88 3.85 -14.13
CA CYS A 168 4.06 4.39 -13.45
C CYS A 168 5.40 4.02 -14.14
N ARG A 169 5.37 3.59 -15.40
CA ARG A 169 6.57 3.31 -16.19
C ARG A 169 7.25 4.57 -16.70
#